data_AF-O17726-F1
#
_entry.id   AF-O17726-F1
#
_cell.length_a   1.000
_cell.length_b   1.000
_cell.length_c   1.000
_cell.angle_alpha   90.00
_cell.angle_beta   90.00
_cell.angle_gamma   90.00
#
_symmetry.space_group_name_H-M   'P 1'
#
loop_
_entity.id
_entity.type
_entity.pdbx_description
1 polymer ?
#
loop_
_entity_poly.entity_id
_entity_poly.type
_entity_poly.pdbx_seq_one_letter_code
_entity_poly.pdbx_strand_id
1 'polypeptide(L)'
;MNLLIFLTILPFLLFLSKAENSPLDCSKDDLQLTVTCRPKLAKLTDEMKKNPLNSGFPSVETLNKMSGYCKEAMSCVSPAKCPAITEKMSKFATMCKTIDFMSGPYAQCAAKLKASNDKTECVQWYFSDKSRMSTDQKCAQFKAKKQCIEKDFGKACGDSTLKSFRENINYVSKFAGCPVH
;
A
#
# COMPACT_ATOMS: atom_id res chain seq x y z
N MET A 1 58.34 -32.02 -0.06
CA MET A 1 57.39 -31.27 -0.92
C MET A 1 56.03 -31.04 -0.24
N ASN A 2 55.96 -30.93 1.10
CA ASN A 2 54.67 -30.77 1.82
C ASN A 2 54.53 -29.43 2.56
N LEU A 3 55.63 -28.73 2.89
CA LEU A 3 55.55 -27.48 3.66
C LEU A 3 55.01 -26.29 2.85
N LEU A 4 55.28 -26.26 1.53
CA LEU A 4 54.87 -25.17 0.64
C LEU A 4 53.35 -25.16 0.37
N ILE A 5 52.68 -26.32 0.44
CA ILE A 5 51.24 -26.43 0.20
C ILE A 5 50.44 -25.84 1.37
N PHE A 6 50.93 -25.98 2.61
CA PHE A 6 50.25 -25.39 3.78
C PHE A 6 50.30 -23.86 3.80
N LEU A 7 51.38 -23.26 3.28
CA LEU A 7 51.56 -21.80 3.24
C LEU A 7 50.64 -21.10 2.24
N THR A 8 50.16 -21.79 1.21
CA THR A 8 49.22 -21.22 0.23
C THR A 8 47.75 -21.40 0.63
N ILE A 9 47.41 -22.48 1.34
CA ILE A 9 46.02 -22.76 1.74
C ILE A 9 45.60 -21.87 2.93
N LEU A 10 46.50 -21.57 3.86
CA LEU A 10 46.17 -20.75 5.04
C LEU A 10 45.69 -19.32 4.70
N PRO A 11 46.33 -18.56 3.80
CA PRO A 11 45.78 -17.26 3.38
C PRO A 11 44.50 -17.40 2.55
N PHE A 12 44.31 -18.49 1.81
CA PHE A 12 43.07 -18.73 1.07
C PHE A 12 41.88 -18.98 2.00
N LEU A 13 42.08 -19.74 3.09
CA LEU A 13 41.07 -19.93 4.13
C LEU A 13 40.78 -18.63 4.91
N LEU A 14 41.80 -17.82 5.19
CA LEU A 14 41.60 -16.50 5.79
C LEU A 14 40.83 -15.55 4.85
N PHE A 15 41.04 -15.64 3.53
CA PHE A 15 40.24 -14.89 2.56
C PHE A 15 38.78 -15.34 2.52
N LEU A 16 38.51 -16.64 2.63
CA LEU A 16 37.14 -17.16 2.68
C LEU A 16 36.40 -16.77 3.97
N SER A 17 37.11 -16.58 5.08
CA SER A 17 36.49 -16.11 6.33
C SER A 17 36.01 -14.66 6.30
N LYS A 18 36.43 -13.85 5.33
CA LYS A 18 35.94 -12.47 5.14
C LYS A 18 34.70 -12.36 4.24
N ALA A 19 34.19 -13.46 3.70
CA ALA A 19 33.02 -13.46 2.82
C ALA A 19 31.70 -13.80 3.53
N GLU A 20 31.63 -13.69 4.87
CA GLU A 20 30.37 -13.80 5.62
C GLU A 20 29.53 -12.51 5.54
N ASN A 21 29.58 -11.82 4.40
CA ASN A 21 28.65 -10.74 4.10
C ASN A 21 27.39 -11.40 3.56
N SER A 22 26.42 -11.63 4.44
CA SER A 22 25.05 -11.94 4.04
C SER A 22 24.63 -11.01 2.90
N PRO A 23 23.91 -11.47 1.86
CA PRO A 23 23.62 -10.68 0.65
C PRO A 23 22.85 -9.37 0.87
N LEU A 24 22.46 -9.07 2.11
CA LEU A 24 21.73 -7.87 2.51
C LEU A 24 22.49 -6.98 3.52
N ASP A 25 23.73 -7.30 3.89
CA ASP A 25 24.51 -6.57 4.92
C ASP A 25 23.67 -6.26 6.19
N CYS A 26 22.86 -7.26 6.61
CA CYS A 26 21.98 -7.16 7.77
C CYS A 26 22.53 -7.98 8.94
N SER A 27 22.20 -7.55 10.16
CA SER A 27 22.44 -8.35 11.36
C SER A 27 21.65 -9.67 11.34
N LYS A 28 22.12 -10.68 12.08
CA LYS A 28 21.38 -11.94 12.26
C LYS A 28 19.99 -11.70 12.88
N ASP A 29 19.89 -10.74 13.80
CA ASP A 29 18.62 -10.37 14.45
C ASP A 29 17.63 -9.78 13.45
N ASP A 30 18.08 -8.88 12.57
CA ASP A 30 17.26 -8.31 11.50
C ASP A 30 16.76 -9.38 10.53
N LEU A 31 17.65 -10.31 10.14
CA LEU A 31 17.27 -11.43 9.28
C LEU A 31 16.25 -12.34 9.98
N GLN A 32 16.43 -12.63 11.27
CA GLN A 32 15.50 -13.43 12.06
C GLN A 32 14.15 -12.74 12.22
N LEU A 33 14.09 -11.41 12.33
CA LEU A 33 12.84 -10.65 12.30
C LEU A 33 12.10 -10.86 10.97
N THR A 34 12.79 -10.85 9.82
CA THR A 34 12.11 -11.11 8.53
C THR A 34 11.49 -12.51 8.47
N VAL A 35 12.16 -13.51 9.04
CA VAL A 35 11.66 -14.89 9.10
C VAL A 35 10.44 -14.96 10.03
N THR A 36 10.56 -14.39 11.22
CA THR A 36 9.52 -14.41 12.26
C THR A 36 8.26 -13.63 11.84
N CYS A 37 8.44 -12.50 11.15
CA CYS A 37 7.33 -11.65 10.70
C CYS A 37 6.73 -12.07 9.36
N ARG A 38 7.38 -12.97 8.60
CA ARG A 38 6.90 -13.44 7.29
C ARG A 38 5.45 -13.93 7.31
N PRO A 39 4.97 -14.73 8.28
CA PRO A 39 3.58 -15.16 8.32
C PRO A 39 2.58 -14.00 8.45
N LYS A 40 2.94 -12.93 9.17
CA LYS A 40 2.09 -11.74 9.32
C LYS A 40 2.02 -10.92 8.03
N LEU A 41 3.15 -10.76 7.34
CA LEU A 41 3.21 -10.15 6.01
C LEU A 41 2.41 -10.96 4.96
N ALA A 42 2.47 -12.30 5.06
CA ALA A 42 1.76 -13.20 4.17
C ALA A 42 0.24 -13.07 4.30
N LYS A 43 -0.31 -12.94 5.51
CA LYS A 43 -1.76 -12.73 5.73
C LYS A 43 -2.31 -11.57 4.90
N LEU A 44 -1.63 -10.41 4.92
CA LEU A 44 -2.07 -9.27 4.11
C LEU A 44 -1.96 -9.57 2.61
N THR A 45 -0.83 -10.14 2.20
CA THR A 45 -0.59 -10.48 0.78
C THR A 45 -1.66 -11.43 0.25
N ASP A 46 -2.04 -12.43 1.03
CA ASP A 46 -3.06 -13.41 0.64
C ASP A 46 -4.46 -12.81 0.63
N GLU A 47 -4.77 -11.90 1.55
CA GLU A 47 -6.03 -11.16 1.55
C GLU A 47 -6.12 -10.23 0.33
N MET A 48 -5.03 -9.55 -0.04
CA MET A 48 -4.96 -8.69 -1.23
C MET A 48 -5.03 -9.47 -2.54
N LYS A 49 -4.53 -10.71 -2.59
CA LYS A 49 -4.72 -11.60 -3.74
C LYS A 49 -6.19 -11.98 -3.92
N LYS A 50 -6.90 -12.23 -2.82
CA LYS A 50 -8.34 -12.55 -2.83
C LYS A 50 -9.21 -11.33 -3.15
N ASN A 51 -8.78 -10.15 -2.70
CA ASN A 51 -9.55 -8.90 -2.79
C ASN A 51 -8.66 -7.76 -3.32
N PRO A 52 -8.28 -7.76 -4.60
CA PRO A 52 -7.32 -6.80 -5.12
C PRO A 52 -7.90 -5.38 -5.17
N LEU A 53 -7.15 -4.41 -4.63
CA LEU A 53 -7.58 -3.01 -4.48
C LEU A 53 -7.79 -2.25 -5.81
N ASN A 54 -7.35 -2.81 -6.94
CA ASN A 54 -7.52 -2.23 -8.27
C ASN A 54 -8.81 -2.70 -8.99
N SER A 55 -9.50 -3.71 -8.46
CA SER A 55 -10.73 -4.27 -9.06
C SER A 55 -12.02 -3.57 -8.62
N GLY A 56 -11.91 -2.65 -7.65
CA GLY A 56 -13.04 -1.94 -7.05
C GLY A 56 -12.77 -1.62 -5.59
N PHE A 57 -13.79 -1.13 -4.89
CA PHE A 57 -13.76 -1.03 -3.43
C PHE A 57 -14.08 -2.41 -2.83
N PRO A 58 -13.16 -3.04 -2.08
CA PRO A 58 -13.52 -4.20 -1.26
C PRO A 58 -14.60 -3.80 -0.25
N SER A 59 -15.21 -4.80 0.40
CA SER A 59 -16.14 -4.52 1.50
C SER A 59 -15.40 -3.82 2.66
N VAL A 60 -16.16 -3.06 3.47
CA VAL A 60 -15.63 -2.42 4.69
C VAL A 60 -15.03 -3.47 5.63
N GLU A 61 -15.66 -4.64 5.74
CA GLU A 61 -15.14 -5.76 6.54
C GLU A 61 -13.77 -6.23 6.04
N THR A 62 -13.62 -6.45 4.73
CA THR A 62 -12.35 -6.83 4.12
C THR A 62 -11.28 -5.77 4.35
N LEU A 63 -11.62 -4.49 4.21
CA LEU A 63 -10.68 -3.39 4.42
C LEU A 63 -10.23 -3.27 5.88
N ASN A 64 -11.15 -3.43 6.84
CA ASN A 64 -10.84 -3.46 8.26
C ASN A 64 -9.92 -4.64 8.60
N LYS A 65 -10.19 -5.81 8.01
CA LYS A 65 -9.36 -7.01 8.16
C LYS A 65 -7.94 -6.78 7.61
N MET A 66 -7.82 -6.20 6.42
CA MET A 66 -6.53 -5.83 5.83
C MET A 66 -5.78 -4.80 6.68
N SER A 67 -6.47 -3.78 7.20
CA SER A 67 -5.88 -2.79 8.13
C SER A 67 -5.33 -3.46 9.39
N GLY A 68 -6.06 -4.43 9.94
CA GLY A 68 -5.59 -5.28 11.04
C GLY A 68 -4.28 -6.01 10.71
N TYR A 69 -4.22 -6.66 9.54
CA TYR A 69 -3.00 -7.34 9.08
C TYR A 69 -1.84 -6.37 8.85
N CYS A 70 -2.11 -5.18 8.35
CA CYS A 70 -1.13 -4.10 8.25
C CYS A 70 -0.52 -3.74 9.61
N LYS A 71 -1.35 -3.53 10.63
CA LYS A 71 -0.87 -3.20 11.99
C LYS A 71 -0.05 -4.34 12.58
N GLU A 72 -0.52 -5.59 12.46
CA GLU A 72 0.22 -6.78 12.92
C GLU A 72 1.60 -6.89 12.27
N ALA A 73 1.66 -6.75 10.93
CA ALA A 73 2.89 -6.89 10.17
C ALA A 73 3.87 -5.75 10.45
N MET A 74 3.39 -4.50 10.44
CA MET A 74 4.21 -3.32 10.71
C MET A 74 4.75 -3.32 12.14
N SER A 75 3.93 -3.68 13.13
CA SER A 75 4.39 -3.81 14.51
C SER A 75 5.49 -4.85 14.64
N CYS A 76 5.34 -6.01 13.98
CA CYS A 76 6.33 -7.08 14.03
C CYS A 76 7.69 -6.66 13.45
N VAL A 77 7.69 -5.99 12.31
CA VAL A 77 8.94 -5.63 11.61
C VAL A 77 9.55 -4.29 12.06
N SER A 78 8.79 -3.48 12.81
CA SER A 78 9.24 -2.16 13.30
C SER A 78 10.58 -2.13 14.04
N PRO A 79 11.03 -3.19 14.75
CA PRO A 79 12.34 -3.18 15.39
C PRO A 79 13.52 -3.32 14.42
N ALA A 80 13.29 -3.69 13.16
CA ALA A 80 14.35 -3.94 12.19
C ALA A 80 15.13 -2.65 11.87
N LYS A 81 16.46 -2.74 11.88
CA LYS A 81 17.38 -1.63 11.64
C LYS A 81 18.07 -1.70 10.29
N CYS A 82 18.12 -2.89 9.69
CA CYS A 82 18.77 -3.08 8.40
C CYS A 82 18.14 -2.21 7.29
N PRO A 83 18.93 -1.38 6.58
CA PRO A 83 18.43 -0.48 5.52
C PRO A 83 17.61 -1.18 4.42
N ALA A 84 18.03 -2.35 3.98
CA ALA A 84 17.31 -3.11 2.95
C ALA A 84 15.90 -3.54 3.40
N ILE A 85 15.76 -3.89 4.69
CA ILE A 85 14.47 -4.26 5.27
C ILE A 85 13.61 -3.00 5.43
N THR A 86 14.15 -1.93 6.00
CA THR A 86 13.40 -0.69 6.23
C THR A 86 12.90 -0.06 4.93
N GLU A 87 13.70 -0.09 3.86
CA GLU A 87 13.27 0.37 2.53
C GLU A 87 12.09 -0.46 1.99
N LYS A 88 12.20 -1.80 2.06
CA LYS A 88 11.12 -2.68 1.62
C LYS A 88 9.85 -2.49 2.46
N MET A 89 10.01 -2.27 3.76
CA MET A 89 8.90 -1.99 4.67
C MET A 89 8.29 -0.61 4.46
N SER A 90 9.02 0.38 3.96
CA SER A 90 8.45 1.68 3.57
C SER A 90 7.43 1.55 2.44
N LYS A 91 7.72 0.70 1.43
CA LYS A 91 6.78 0.37 0.35
C LYS A 91 5.54 -0.34 0.90
N PHE A 92 5.74 -1.30 1.80
CA PHE A 92 4.64 -1.99 2.49
C PHE A 92 3.80 -1.04 3.35
N ALA A 93 4.43 -0.11 4.08
CA ALA A 93 3.75 0.88 4.89
C ALA A 93 2.90 1.84 4.04
N THR A 94 3.36 2.20 2.84
CA THR A 94 2.58 3.01 1.89
C THR A 94 1.32 2.28 1.43
N MET A 95 1.43 0.99 1.16
CA MET A 95 0.28 0.13 0.86
C MET A 95 -0.69 0.07 2.05
N CYS A 96 -0.18 -0.04 3.28
CA CYS A 96 -1.00 0.00 4.49
C CYS A 96 -1.72 1.33 4.69
N LYS A 97 -1.07 2.47 4.42
CA LYS A 97 -1.74 3.77 4.42
C LYS A 97 -2.89 3.84 3.42
N THR A 98 -2.72 3.23 2.24
CA THR A 98 -3.80 3.11 1.24
C THR A 98 -4.98 2.32 1.80
N ILE A 99 -4.71 1.17 2.43
CA ILE A 99 -5.74 0.33 3.04
C ILE A 99 -6.47 1.09 4.16
N ASP A 100 -5.73 1.78 5.03
CA ASP A 100 -6.33 2.56 6.11
C ASP A 100 -7.24 3.67 5.57
N PHE A 101 -6.79 4.40 4.54
CA PHE A 101 -7.62 5.37 3.83
C PHE A 101 -8.88 4.72 3.23
N MET A 102 -8.73 3.55 2.60
CA MET A 102 -9.84 2.78 2.04
C MET A 102 -10.73 2.13 3.10
N SER A 103 -10.31 2.01 4.35
CA SER A 103 -11.16 1.56 5.47
C SER A 103 -11.86 2.72 6.18
N GLY A 104 -11.39 3.95 5.92
CA GLY A 104 -11.76 5.15 6.66
C GLY A 104 -13.09 5.80 6.21
N PRO A 105 -13.39 6.99 6.77
CA PRO A 105 -14.65 7.71 6.53
C PRO A 105 -14.92 8.03 5.06
N TYR A 106 -13.87 8.28 4.27
CA TYR A 106 -14.01 8.51 2.84
C TYR A 106 -14.60 7.29 2.11
N ALA A 107 -14.03 6.11 2.31
CA ALA A 107 -14.44 4.93 1.59
C ALA A 107 -15.81 4.40 2.04
N GLN A 108 -16.11 4.50 3.33
CA GLN A 108 -17.45 4.21 3.85
C GLN A 108 -18.49 5.12 3.20
N CYS A 109 -18.17 6.41 3.08
CA CYS A 109 -19.02 7.36 2.35
C CYS A 109 -19.12 7.05 0.86
N ALA A 110 -18.01 6.73 0.20
CA ALA A 110 -17.98 6.39 -1.21
C ALA A 110 -18.87 5.16 -1.51
N ALA A 111 -18.81 4.13 -0.65
CA ALA A 111 -19.68 2.97 -0.74
C ALA A 111 -21.16 3.34 -0.60
N LYS A 112 -21.50 4.19 0.39
CA LYS A 112 -22.86 4.71 0.60
C LYS A 112 -23.36 5.51 -0.61
N LEU A 113 -22.55 6.44 -1.14
CA LEU A 113 -22.90 7.25 -2.31
C LEU A 113 -23.04 6.39 -3.57
N LYS A 114 -22.17 5.39 -3.76
CA LYS A 114 -22.26 4.45 -4.87
C LYS A 114 -23.53 3.59 -4.78
N ALA A 115 -23.99 3.24 -3.59
CA ALA A 115 -25.23 2.49 -3.37
C ALA A 115 -26.49 3.36 -3.39
N SER A 116 -26.36 4.69 -3.28
CA SER A 116 -27.51 5.61 -3.30
C SER A 116 -28.29 5.53 -4.62
N ASN A 117 -29.61 5.60 -4.53
CA ASN A 117 -30.50 5.79 -5.69
C ASN A 117 -30.64 7.28 -6.06
N ASP A 118 -30.44 8.16 -5.10
CA ASP A 118 -30.43 9.62 -5.31
C ASP A 118 -28.98 10.07 -5.48
N LYS A 119 -28.50 10.01 -6.72
CA LYS A 119 -27.15 10.46 -7.11
C LYS A 119 -27.27 11.72 -7.94
N THR A 120 -26.49 12.72 -7.58
CA THR A 120 -26.22 13.85 -8.47
C THR A 120 -25.47 13.36 -9.72
N GLU A 121 -25.48 14.18 -10.77
CA GLU A 121 -24.68 13.93 -11.98
C GLU A 121 -23.18 13.75 -11.64
N CYS A 122 -22.68 14.47 -10.63
CA CYS A 122 -21.28 14.40 -10.23
C CYS A 122 -20.92 13.08 -9.57
N VAL A 123 -21.75 12.59 -8.66
CA VAL A 123 -21.60 11.26 -8.04
C VAL A 123 -21.80 10.16 -9.08
N GLN A 124 -22.79 10.30 -9.96
CA GLN A 124 -23.06 9.35 -11.02
C GLN A 124 -21.87 9.25 -11.99
N TRP A 125 -21.31 10.39 -12.43
CA TRP A 125 -20.08 10.41 -13.20
C TRP A 125 -18.91 9.84 -12.41
N TYR A 126 -18.75 10.18 -11.13
CA TYR A 126 -17.62 9.71 -10.34
C TYR A 126 -17.54 8.17 -10.29
N PHE A 127 -18.68 7.50 -10.12
CA PHE A 127 -18.78 6.04 -10.05
C PHE A 127 -19.11 5.35 -11.39
N SER A 128 -19.24 6.09 -12.50
CA SER A 128 -19.51 5.50 -13.81
C SER A 128 -18.32 4.71 -14.35
N ASP A 129 -18.59 3.75 -15.24
CA ASP A 129 -17.55 3.17 -16.08
C ASP A 129 -17.01 4.23 -17.05
N LYS A 130 -15.68 4.37 -17.09
CA LYS A 130 -14.93 5.31 -17.94
C LYS A 130 -13.94 4.56 -18.84
N SER A 131 -14.11 3.26 -19.03
CA SER A 131 -13.26 2.40 -19.87
C SER A 131 -13.05 2.97 -21.28
N ARG A 132 -14.04 3.67 -21.83
CA ARG A 132 -14.02 4.29 -23.16
C ARG A 132 -13.36 5.67 -23.23
N MET A 133 -12.98 6.27 -22.10
CA MET A 133 -12.34 7.59 -22.06
C MET A 133 -10.81 7.45 -21.99
N SER A 134 -10.10 8.34 -22.68
CA SER A 134 -8.65 8.50 -22.51
C SER A 134 -8.31 9.02 -21.11
N THR A 135 -7.05 8.87 -20.69
CA THR A 135 -6.57 9.43 -19.42
C THR A 135 -6.78 10.94 -19.35
N ASP A 136 -6.48 11.67 -20.43
CA ASP A 136 -6.65 13.12 -20.49
C ASP A 136 -8.12 13.53 -20.35
N GLN A 137 -9.04 12.79 -20.98
CA GLN A 137 -10.48 13.02 -20.84
C GLN A 137 -10.94 12.77 -19.39
N LYS A 138 -10.47 11.69 -18.75
CA LYS A 138 -10.77 11.40 -17.34
C LYS A 138 -10.26 12.51 -16.42
N CYS A 139 -9.05 13.00 -16.66
CA CYS A 139 -8.45 14.09 -15.89
C CYS A 139 -9.17 15.42 -16.09
N ALA A 140 -9.52 15.80 -17.32
CA ALA A 140 -10.27 17.00 -17.61
C ALA A 140 -11.65 16.98 -16.92
N GLN A 141 -12.37 15.85 -17.02
CA GLN A 141 -13.65 15.66 -16.37
C GLN A 141 -13.55 15.65 -14.84
N PHE A 142 -12.54 14.99 -14.28
CA PHE A 142 -12.29 15.03 -12.83
C PHE A 142 -12.04 16.45 -12.35
N LYS A 143 -11.19 17.22 -13.05
CA LYS A 143 -10.90 18.62 -12.72
C LYS A 143 -12.17 19.48 -12.77
N ALA A 144 -12.99 19.31 -13.81
CA ALA A 144 -14.25 20.04 -13.98
C ALA A 144 -15.29 19.69 -12.91
N LYS A 145 -15.36 18.42 -12.48
CA LYS A 145 -16.36 17.93 -11.52
C LYS A 145 -15.85 17.87 -10.07
N LYS A 146 -14.57 18.14 -9.81
CA LYS A 146 -13.96 18.01 -8.46
C LYS A 146 -14.76 18.73 -7.38
N GLN A 147 -15.13 20.00 -7.63
CA GLN A 147 -15.84 20.81 -6.64
C GLN A 147 -17.23 20.27 -6.32
N CYS A 148 -17.99 19.81 -7.32
CA CYS A 148 -19.30 19.23 -7.05
C CYS A 148 -19.21 17.85 -6.40
N ILE A 149 -18.21 17.03 -6.76
CA ILE A 149 -17.94 15.76 -6.06
C ILE A 149 -17.63 16.02 -4.58
N GLU A 150 -16.73 16.96 -4.27
CA GLU A 150 -16.43 17.35 -2.88
C GLU A 150 -17.69 17.79 -2.13
N LYS A 151 -18.52 18.63 -2.76
CA LYS A 151 -19.78 19.10 -2.18
C LYS A 151 -20.73 17.94 -1.88
N ASP A 152 -20.85 16.97 -2.77
CA ASP A 152 -21.74 15.82 -2.60
C ASP A 152 -21.25 14.88 -1.49
N PHE A 153 -19.94 14.63 -1.41
CA PHE A 153 -19.34 13.89 -0.29
C PHE A 153 -19.53 14.62 1.04
N GLY A 154 -19.28 15.94 1.08
CA GLY A 154 -19.47 16.75 2.28
C GLY A 154 -20.94 16.77 2.74
N LYS A 155 -21.88 16.95 1.80
CA LYS A 155 -23.32 16.94 2.11
C LYS A 155 -23.80 15.58 2.64
N ALA A 156 -23.33 14.48 2.05
CA ALA A 156 -23.81 13.15 2.38
C ALA A 156 -23.20 12.55 3.67
N CYS A 157 -21.99 13.02 4.05
CA CYS A 157 -21.16 12.34 5.04
C CYS A 157 -20.41 13.28 6.01
N GLY A 158 -20.47 14.59 5.82
CA GLY A 158 -19.91 15.59 6.72
C GLY A 158 -18.42 15.87 6.55
N ASP A 159 -17.90 16.70 7.46
CA ASP A 159 -16.58 17.33 7.33
C ASP A 159 -15.40 16.36 7.45
N SER A 160 -15.53 15.29 8.24
CA SER A 160 -14.46 14.28 8.40
C SER A 160 -14.17 13.56 7.08
N THR A 161 -15.21 13.21 6.33
CA THR A 161 -15.11 12.66 4.98
C THR A 161 -14.50 13.67 4.02
N LEU A 162 -14.91 14.94 4.07
CA LEU A 162 -14.40 15.97 3.19
C LEU A 162 -12.91 16.25 3.44
N LYS A 163 -12.49 16.28 4.71
CA LYS A 163 -11.08 16.36 5.11
C LYS A 163 -10.30 15.18 4.54
N SER A 164 -10.78 13.96 4.75
CA SER A 164 -10.15 12.74 4.24
C SER A 164 -10.04 12.73 2.71
N PHE A 165 -11.06 13.18 2.00
CA PHE A 165 -11.06 13.34 0.53
C PHE A 165 -9.93 14.27 0.07
N ARG A 166 -9.81 15.44 0.72
CA ARG A 166 -8.83 16.48 0.34
C ARG A 166 -7.40 16.06 0.64
N GLU A 167 -7.16 15.49 1.82
CA GLU A 167 -5.84 15.01 2.23
C GLU A 167 -5.33 13.84 1.38
N ASN A 168 -6.25 13.10 0.72
CA ASN A 168 -5.92 11.93 -0.10
C ASN A 168 -6.30 12.13 -1.57
N ILE A 169 -6.26 13.37 -2.07
CA ILE A 169 -6.73 13.71 -3.42
C ILE A 169 -6.05 12.88 -4.53
N ASN A 170 -4.79 12.50 -4.35
CA ASN A 170 -4.05 11.67 -5.31
C ASN A 170 -4.68 10.27 -5.47
N TYR A 171 -5.17 9.68 -4.39
CA TYR A 171 -5.88 8.40 -4.43
C TYR A 171 -7.28 8.57 -5.02
N VAL A 172 -7.99 9.62 -4.60
CA VAL A 172 -9.33 9.95 -5.09
C VAL A 172 -9.33 10.20 -6.60
N SER A 173 -8.33 10.92 -7.11
CA SER A 173 -8.20 11.19 -8.55
C SER A 173 -7.83 9.93 -9.31
N LYS A 174 -6.92 9.09 -8.76
CA LYS A 174 -6.58 7.79 -9.34
C LYS A 174 -7.81 6.88 -9.44
N PHE A 175 -8.69 6.89 -8.43
CA PHE A 175 -9.97 6.17 -8.48
C PHE A 175 -10.88 6.69 -9.61
N ALA A 176 -10.89 8.00 -9.85
CA ALA A 176 -11.59 8.60 -11.00
C ALA A 176 -10.89 8.34 -12.35
N GLY A 177 -9.75 7.63 -12.37
CA GLY A 177 -8.96 7.34 -13.56
C GLY A 177 -8.05 8.48 -14.01
N CYS A 178 -7.73 9.42 -13.11
CA CYS A 178 -6.79 10.51 -13.32
C CYS A 178 -5.59 10.39 -12.35
N PRO A 179 -4.52 9.65 -12.72
CA PRO A 179 -3.32 9.59 -11.91
C PRO A 179 -2.65 10.98 -11.90
N VAL A 180 -2.30 11.48 -10.70
CA VAL A 180 -1.42 12.65 -10.58
C VAL A 180 0.00 12.17 -10.85
N HIS A 181 0.64 12.74 -11.87
CA HIS A 181 2.08 12.52 -12.14
C HIS A 181 2.92 13.32 -11.15
#